data_AF-D8RGJ6-F1
#
_entry.id   AF-D8RGJ6-F1
#
_cell.length_a   1.000
_cell.length_b   1.000
_cell.length_c   1.000
_cell.angle_alpha   90.00
_cell.angle_beta   90.00
_cell.angle_gamma   90.00
#
_symmetry.space_group_name_H-M   'P 1'
#
loop_
_entity.id
_entity.type
_entity.pdbx_description
1 polymer ?
#
loop_
_entity_poly.entity_id
_entity_poly.type
_entity_poly.pdbx_seq_one_letter_code
_entity_poly.pdbx_strand_id
1 'polypeptide(L)'
;QALSESTENTTNSNLGKENSKPGAGNTQDYIHVRARRGQATDSHSLAERVRREKISERMKTLQDLVPGCSKVTGKAMMLDEIINYVQSLQRQVEFLSMKLAAVKPALYTDAYQVRKPDVEFLVSS
;
A
#
# COMPACT_ATOMS: atom_id res chain seq x y z
N GLN A 1 -44.31 -13.99 -2.72
CA GLN A 1 -43.41 -15.15 -2.55
C GLN A 1 -42.84 -15.46 -3.94
N ALA A 2 -41.54 -15.77 -4.02
CA ALA A 2 -40.63 -15.66 -5.20
C ALA A 2 -40.07 -14.23 -5.38
N LEU A 3 -38.77 -13.97 -5.60
CA LEU A 3 -37.60 -14.79 -5.92
C LEU A 3 -36.36 -14.33 -5.11
N SER A 4 -35.42 -15.24 -4.85
CA SER A 4 -34.05 -14.95 -4.44
C SER A 4 -33.12 -15.07 -5.64
N GLU A 5 -32.50 -13.97 -6.06
CA GLU A 5 -31.39 -13.96 -7.03
C GLU A 5 -30.06 -13.78 -6.29
N SER A 6 -29.21 -14.79 -6.44
CA SER A 6 -27.80 -14.82 -6.09
C SER A 6 -26.98 -14.02 -7.11
N THR A 7 -26.10 -13.14 -6.65
CA THR A 7 -25.07 -12.52 -7.47
C THR A 7 -23.70 -13.08 -7.15
N GLU A 8 -23.11 -13.70 -8.16
CA GLU A 8 -21.69 -14.04 -8.25
C GLU A 8 -20.85 -12.76 -8.39
N ASN A 9 -19.58 -12.79 -7.96
CA ASN A 9 -18.51 -12.25 -8.79
C ASN A 9 -17.10 -12.72 -8.39
N THR A 10 -16.38 -13.06 -9.45
CA THR A 10 -15.10 -13.74 -9.63
C THR A 10 -13.90 -12.81 -9.46
N THR A 11 -12.71 -13.34 -9.13
CA THR A 11 -11.49 -12.97 -9.87
C THR A 11 -10.41 -14.06 -9.83
N ASN A 12 -9.99 -14.40 -11.05
CA ASN A 12 -8.91 -15.28 -11.51
C ASN A 12 -7.54 -15.09 -10.83
N SER A 13 -6.80 -16.20 -10.72
CA SER A 13 -5.39 -16.18 -11.09
C SER A 13 -5.03 -17.46 -11.84
N ASN A 14 -4.81 -17.25 -13.13
CA ASN A 14 -4.32 -18.16 -14.15
C ASN A 14 -2.83 -18.48 -13.89
N LEU A 15 -2.45 -19.75 -13.74
CA LEU A 15 -1.05 -20.18 -13.77
C LEU A 15 -0.92 -21.54 -14.49
N GLY A 16 -0.50 -21.44 -15.75
CA GLY A 16 0.59 -22.22 -16.34
C GLY A 16 0.48 -23.75 -16.32
N LYS A 17 0.04 -24.30 -17.46
CA LYS A 17 0.43 -25.66 -17.89
C LYS A 17 1.95 -25.72 -18.05
N GLU A 18 2.61 -26.58 -17.29
CA GLU A 18 3.86 -27.21 -17.73
C GLU A 18 3.72 -28.73 -17.71
N ASN A 19 4.16 -29.30 -18.83
CA ASN A 19 3.99 -30.66 -19.28
C ASN A 19 5.10 -31.53 -18.68
N SER A 20 4.78 -32.65 -18.04
CA SER A 20 5.74 -33.72 -17.73
C SER A 20 5.05 -35.07 -17.80
N LYS A 21 5.57 -35.91 -18.70
CA LYS A 21 5.17 -37.28 -19.10
C LYS A 21 4.69 -38.20 -17.96
N PRO A 22 3.78 -39.16 -18.25
CA PRO A 22 3.39 -40.17 -17.28
C PRO A 22 4.46 -41.28 -17.23
N GLY A 23 5.22 -41.32 -16.14
CA GLY A 23 6.00 -42.50 -15.74
C GLY A 23 5.12 -43.39 -14.87
N ALA A 24 4.87 -44.60 -15.34
CA ALA A 24 4.07 -45.61 -14.65
C ALA A 24 4.65 -45.95 -13.26
N GLY A 25 3.83 -45.89 -12.21
CA GLY A 25 4.21 -46.37 -10.88
C GLY A 25 3.29 -45.87 -9.76
N ASN A 26 2.35 -46.74 -9.36
CA ASN A 26 1.57 -46.72 -8.12
C ASN A 26 0.60 -45.53 -7.90
N THR A 27 -0.67 -45.74 -8.26
CA THR A 27 -1.80 -44.89 -7.85
C THR A 27 -2.06 -45.09 -6.36
N GLN A 28 -1.24 -44.44 -5.52
CA GLN A 28 -1.67 -44.09 -4.18
C GLN A 28 -2.77 -43.02 -4.34
N ASP A 29 -3.93 -43.24 -3.73
CA ASP A 29 -5.03 -42.29 -3.69
C ASP A 29 -4.59 -41.02 -2.94
N TYR A 30 -3.88 -40.13 -3.63
CA TYR A 30 -3.52 -38.83 -3.08
C TYR A 30 -4.78 -37.98 -3.02
N ILE A 31 -5.38 -37.91 -1.83
CA ILE A 31 -6.42 -36.93 -1.56
C ILE A 31 -5.75 -35.56 -1.63
N HIS A 32 -6.01 -34.82 -2.71
CA HIS A 32 -5.61 -33.42 -2.84
C HIS A 32 -6.45 -32.57 -1.89
N VAL A 33 -6.11 -32.58 -0.61
CA VAL A 33 -6.67 -31.65 0.38
C VAL A 33 -5.99 -30.30 0.17
N ARG A 34 -6.79 -29.24 0.06
CA ARG A 34 -6.28 -27.86 0.08
C ARG A 34 -5.41 -27.67 1.33
N ALA A 35 -4.14 -27.32 1.14
CA ALA A 35 -3.24 -26.97 2.24
C ALA A 35 -3.91 -25.94 3.15
N ARG A 36 -3.84 -26.13 4.48
CA ARG A 36 -4.46 -25.22 5.43
C ARG A 36 -3.82 -23.82 5.30
N ARG A 37 -4.58 -22.76 5.60
CA ARG A 37 -4.06 -21.39 5.61
C ARG A 37 -2.80 -21.34 6.49
N GLY A 38 -1.66 -21.02 5.89
CA GLY A 38 -0.37 -21.01 6.61
C GLY A 38 0.60 -22.15 6.27
N GLN A 39 0.17 -23.17 5.52
CA GLN A 39 0.99 -24.36 5.24
C GLN A 39 1.81 -24.31 3.94
N ALA A 40 1.86 -23.15 3.28
CA ALA A 40 2.79 -22.99 2.17
C ALA A 40 4.22 -22.98 2.72
N THR A 41 4.96 -24.06 2.46
CA THR A 41 6.35 -24.24 2.90
C THR A 41 7.35 -23.98 1.79
N ASP A 42 6.90 -23.64 0.58
CA ASP A 42 7.79 -23.25 -0.50
C ASP A 42 8.38 -21.86 -0.24
N SER A 43 9.64 -21.67 -0.67
CA SER A 43 10.40 -20.44 -0.41
C SER A 43 9.73 -19.20 -1.03
N HIS A 44 9.07 -19.35 -2.18
CA HIS A 44 8.41 -18.27 -2.88
C HIS A 44 7.19 -17.74 -2.10
N SER A 45 6.33 -18.64 -1.61
CA SER A 45 5.19 -18.29 -0.77
C SER A 45 5.60 -17.66 0.57
N LEU A 46 6.71 -18.12 1.17
CA LEU A 46 7.23 -17.53 2.40
C LEU A 46 7.74 -16.09 2.15
N ALA A 47 8.49 -15.88 1.07
CA ALA A 47 8.98 -14.56 0.71
C ALA A 47 7.84 -13.56 0.44
N GLU A 48 6.79 -13.98 -0.28
CA GLU A 48 5.63 -13.10 -0.55
C GLU A 48 4.85 -12.78 0.73
N ARG A 49 4.74 -13.73 1.67
CA ARG A 49 4.15 -13.44 2.99
C ARG A 49 4.90 -12.33 3.71
N VAL A 50 6.22 -12.45 3.81
CA VAL A 50 7.07 -11.44 4.46
C VAL A 50 6.92 -10.09 3.77
N ARG A 51 6.83 -10.05 2.44
CA ARG A 51 6.58 -8.82 1.68
C ARG A 51 5.24 -8.17 2.07
N ARG A 52 4.17 -8.95 2.18
CA ARG A 52 2.84 -8.47 2.58
C ARG A 52 2.77 -7.99 4.03
N GLU A 53 3.47 -8.67 4.92
CA GLU A 53 3.60 -8.26 6.33
C GLU A 53 4.30 -6.91 6.43
N LYS A 54 5.45 -6.74 5.76
CA LYS A 54 6.17 -5.46 5.69
C LYS A 54 5.33 -4.32 5.12
N ILE A 55 4.51 -4.59 4.09
CA ILE A 55 3.56 -3.60 3.56
C ILE A 55 2.52 -3.24 4.63
N SER A 56 1.95 -4.24 5.30
CA SER A 56 0.90 -4.03 6.31
C SER A 56 1.40 -3.24 7.52
N GLU A 57 2.64 -3.49 7.96
CA GLU A 57 3.30 -2.72 9.01
C GLU A 57 3.45 -1.26 8.61
N ARG A 58 3.95 -0.99 7.39
CA ARG A 58 4.08 0.38 6.89
C ARG A 58 2.74 1.10 6.77
N MET A 59 1.69 0.40 6.32
CA MET A 59 0.34 0.98 6.28
C MET A 59 -0.16 1.36 7.67
N LYS A 60 0.12 0.54 8.69
CA LYS A 60 -0.23 0.85 10.08
C LYS A 60 0.54 2.06 10.60
N THR A 61 1.85 2.12 10.37
CA THR A 61 2.66 3.29 10.75
C THR A 61 2.15 4.58 10.11
N LEU A 62 1.76 4.54 8.83
CA LEU A 62 1.17 5.69 8.16
C LEU A 62 -0.15 6.11 8.82
N GLN A 63 -1.02 5.15 9.15
CA GLN A 63 -2.29 5.42 9.83
C GLN A 63 -2.09 6.08 11.19
N ASP A 64 -1.08 5.67 11.95
CA ASP A 64 -0.79 6.20 13.30
C ASP A 64 -0.26 7.65 13.27
N LEU A 65 0.35 8.07 12.15
CA LEU A 65 0.91 9.42 11.98
C LEU A 65 -0.13 10.45 11.51
N VAL A 66 -1.21 10.02 10.88
CA VAL A 66 -2.18 10.91 10.23
C VAL A 66 -3.42 11.11 11.10
N PRO A 67 -3.72 12.35 11.51
CA PRO A 67 -4.93 12.65 12.29
C PRO A 67 -6.19 12.17 11.57
N GLY A 68 -7.08 11.49 12.29
CA GLY A 68 -8.37 11.01 11.76
C GLY A 68 -8.31 9.75 10.89
N CYS A 69 -7.10 9.27 10.52
CA CYS A 69 -6.93 8.13 9.63
C CYS A 69 -7.37 6.78 10.26
N SER A 70 -7.41 6.69 11.60
CA SER A 70 -7.86 5.49 12.33
C SER A 70 -9.31 5.09 12.06
N LYS A 71 -10.16 6.03 11.62
CA LYS A 71 -11.58 5.80 11.34
C LYS A 71 -11.85 5.45 9.87
N VAL A 72 -10.85 5.61 9.01
CA VAL A 72 -10.98 5.40 7.57
C VAL A 72 -10.99 3.91 7.27
N THR A 73 -12.02 3.45 6.57
CA THR A 73 -12.13 2.06 6.14
C THR A 73 -11.68 1.93 4.69
N GLY A 74 -10.77 0.99 4.44
CA GLY A 74 -10.25 0.71 3.10
C GLY A 74 -8.93 1.41 2.79
N LYS A 75 -8.08 0.72 2.04
CA LYS A 75 -6.70 1.17 1.78
C LYS A 75 -6.62 2.38 0.84
N ALA A 76 -7.54 2.50 -0.14
CA ALA A 76 -7.54 3.62 -1.07
C ALA A 76 -7.84 4.95 -0.34
N MET A 77 -9.00 5.01 0.33
CA MET A 77 -9.39 6.17 1.12
C MET A 77 -8.35 6.53 2.19
N MET A 78 -7.72 5.54 2.83
CA MET A 78 -6.64 5.78 3.80
C MET A 78 -5.48 6.55 3.17
N LEU A 79 -5.07 6.16 1.95
CA LEU A 79 -3.99 6.82 1.23
C LEU A 79 -4.39 8.23 0.77
N ASP A 80 -5.65 8.45 0.38
CA ASP A 80 -6.16 9.78 0.03
C ASP A 80 -6.07 10.73 1.22
N GLU A 81 -6.47 10.29 2.42
CA GLU A 81 -6.35 11.09 3.65
C GLU A 81 -4.88 11.39 4.01
N ILE A 82 -3.99 10.43 3.79
CA ILE A 82 -2.55 10.63 4.01
C ILE A 82 -2.01 11.70 3.05
N ILE A 83 -2.37 11.63 1.77
CA ILE A 83 -1.96 12.62 0.75
C ILE A 83 -2.47 14.01 1.14
N ASN A 84 -3.75 14.11 1.54
CA ASN A 84 -4.36 15.36 1.97
C ASN A 84 -3.61 15.97 3.17
N TYR A 85 -3.24 15.13 4.15
CA TYR A 85 -2.49 15.61 5.32
C TYR A 85 -1.10 16.14 4.95
N VAL A 86 -0.36 15.44 4.09
CA VAL A 86 0.95 15.91 3.59
C VAL A 86 0.83 17.25 2.86
N GLN A 87 -0.14 17.42 1.97
CA GLN A 87 -0.39 18.68 1.28
C GLN A 87 -0.77 19.81 2.25
N SER A 88 -1.51 19.50 3.32
CA SER A 88 -1.84 20.48 4.35
C SER A 88 -0.60 20.94 5.12
N LEU A 89 0.35 20.04 5.41
CA LEU A 89 1.60 20.36 6.09
C LEU A 89 2.50 21.22 5.19
N GLN A 90 2.60 20.90 3.91
CA GLN A 90 3.35 21.71 2.93
C GLN A 90 2.84 23.16 2.89
N ARG A 91 1.52 23.36 2.81
CA ARG A 91 0.89 24.69 2.84
C ARG A 91 1.16 25.42 4.16
N GLN A 92 1.12 24.72 5.30
CA GLN A 92 1.45 25.32 6.59
C GLN A 92 2.90 25.81 6.66
N VAL A 93 3.85 25.01 6.14
CA VAL A 93 5.27 25.38 6.08
C VAL A 93 5.48 26.60 5.19
N GLU A 94 4.85 26.64 4.02
CA GLU A 94 4.92 27.79 3.11
C GLU A 94 4.39 29.07 3.77
N PHE A 95 3.19 28.99 4.38
CA PHE A 95 2.57 30.11 5.06
C PHE A 95 3.43 30.65 6.21
N LEU A 96 3.98 29.76 7.04
CA LEU A 96 4.85 30.16 8.15
C LEU A 96 6.16 30.78 7.65
N SER A 97 6.72 30.25 6.56
CA SER A 97 7.93 30.79 5.94
C SER A 97 7.70 32.21 5.41
N MET A 98 6.57 32.45 4.75
CA MET A 98 6.16 33.79 4.30
C MET A 98 5.96 34.75 5.48
N LYS A 99 5.27 34.32 6.54
CA LYS A 99 5.09 35.14 7.75
C LYS A 99 6.42 35.47 8.42
N LEU A 100 7.35 34.52 8.47
CA LEU A 100 8.67 34.74 9.06
C LEU A 100 9.49 35.73 8.24
N ALA A 101 9.47 35.62 6.92
CA ALA A 101 10.13 36.56 6.01
C ALA A 101 9.58 37.99 6.16
N ALA A 102 8.27 38.14 6.35
CA ALA A 102 7.65 39.45 6.61
C ALA A 102 8.08 40.07 7.95
N VAL A 103 8.36 39.26 8.98
CA VAL A 103 8.76 39.74 10.31
C VAL A 103 10.28 39.97 10.41
N LYS A 104 11.09 39.18 9.68
CA LYS A 104 12.56 39.26 9.71
C LYS A 104 13.17 39.10 8.31
N PRO A 105 13.09 40.14 7.44
CA PRO A 105 13.55 40.03 6.07
C PRO A 105 15.06 39.79 5.93
N ALA A 106 15.89 40.30 6.86
CA ALA A 106 17.36 40.28 6.74
C ALA A 106 18.04 38.92 7.05
N LEU A 107 17.31 37.93 7.59
CA LEU A 107 17.88 36.65 8.03
C LEU A 107 17.29 35.45 7.29
N TYR A 108 16.37 35.71 6.36
CA TYR A 108 15.78 34.70 5.47
C TYR A 108 16.49 34.64 4.11
N THR A 109 17.14 35.72 3.67
CA THR A 109 17.75 35.79 2.34
C THR A 109 19.01 34.93 2.17
N ASP A 110 19.68 34.54 3.27
CA ASP A 110 20.98 33.83 3.21
C ASP A 110 20.89 32.31 3.46
N ALA A 111 19.80 31.82 4.08
CA ALA A 111 19.68 30.43 4.51
C ALA A 111 18.82 29.53 3.60
N TYR A 112 18.00 30.11 2.70
CA TYR A 112 17.01 29.36 1.91
C TYR A 112 17.32 29.27 0.40
N GLN A 113 18.47 29.80 -0.05
CA GLN A 113 18.93 29.62 -1.44
C GLN A 113 19.42 28.17 -1.69
N VAL A 114 19.61 27.37 -0.63
CA VAL A 114 20.04 25.98 -0.74
C VAL A 114 18.82 25.06 -0.68
N ARG A 115 18.38 24.64 -1.86
CA ARG A 115 17.51 23.48 -2.13
C ARG A 115 16.01 23.70 -1.82
N LYS A 116 15.27 24.16 -2.84
CA LYS A 116 13.86 23.80 -2.97
C LYS A 116 13.76 22.26 -2.91
N PRO A 117 12.96 21.65 -2.04
CA PRO A 117 12.71 20.22 -2.16
C PRO A 117 11.89 20.02 -3.45
N ASP A 118 12.41 19.19 -4.36
CA ASP A 118 11.82 18.82 -5.65
C ASP A 118 10.53 17.99 -5.48
N VAL A 119 9.54 18.52 -4.75
CA VAL A 119 8.22 17.90 -4.61
C VAL A 119 7.24 18.33 -5.69
N GLU A 120 7.50 19.46 -6.36
CA GLU A 120 6.75 19.94 -7.53
C GLU A 120 6.82 18.96 -8.71
N PHE A 121 7.92 18.19 -8.85
CA PHE A 121 8.08 17.26 -9.97
C PHE A 121 7.23 15.98 -9.84
N LEU A 122 6.81 15.60 -8.63
CA LEU A 122 6.14 14.32 -8.37
C LEU A 122 4.60 14.39 -8.43
N VAL A 123 4.01 15.58 -8.43
CA VAL A 123 2.53 15.76 -8.42
C VAL A 123 1.98 16.05 -9.83
N SER A 124 2.84 16.22 -10.84
CA SER A 124 2.46 16.51 -12.23
C SER A 124 2.57 15.32 -13.20
N SER A 125 2.54 14.06 -12.74
CA SER A 125 2.49 12.86 -13.60
C SER A 125 1.41 11.87 -13.16
#